data_AF-A0A3Q0E0B9-F1
#
_entry.id   AF-A0A3Q0E0B9-F1
#
_cell.length_a   1.000
_cell.length_b   1.000
_cell.length_c   1.000
_cell.angle_alpha   90.00
_cell.angle_beta   90.00
_cell.angle_gamma   90.00
#
_symmetry.space_group_name_H-M   'P 1'
#
loop_
_entity.id
_entity.type
_entity.pdbx_description
1 polymer ?
#
loop_
_entity_poly.entity_id
_entity_poly.type
_entity_poly.pdbx_seq_one_letter_code
_entity_poly.pdbx_strand_id
1 'polypeptide(L)'
;MYAMKYMNKQQCIERDEVRNVFRELEILQEIEHIFLVNLWYSFQDEEDMFMVVDLLLGGDLRYHLQQNVQFSEDTVRLYICEMALALDYLRSQHIIHRDVKPDNILLDERAPEIFHSFVNGGTGYSFEVDWWSVGVMAYELLRGWRPYDIHSSNAVESLVQLFSTVSVQYVPTWSKEMVALLRKLLTVNPEHRYSSLQDMRAAPALAGVLWDDLSEKKVEPGFVPNKGRLHCDPTFELEEMILESRPLHKKKKRLAKNKSRDNSRDSSQSNDYLQDCLDAIQQDFVIFNREK
;
A
#
# COMPACT_ATOMS: atom_id res chain seq x y z
N MET A 1 -4.73 20.39 -10.37
CA MET A 1 -3.28 20.09 -10.24
C MET A 1 -3.21 18.61 -9.91
N TYR A 2 -2.31 17.87 -10.55
CA TYR A 2 -2.25 16.40 -10.46
C TYR A 2 -0.83 15.95 -10.11
N ALA A 3 -0.70 14.72 -9.65
CA ALA A 3 0.58 14.03 -9.55
C ALA A 3 0.76 13.18 -10.82
N MET A 4 1.99 13.11 -11.36
CA MET A 4 2.31 12.30 -12.53
C MET A 4 3.44 11.33 -12.22
N LYS A 5 3.15 10.03 -12.36
CA LYS A 5 4.10 8.92 -12.23
C LYS A 5 4.74 8.65 -13.59
N TYR A 6 6.05 8.47 -13.59
CA TYR A 6 6.85 8.12 -14.77
C TYR A 6 7.39 6.70 -14.59
N MET A 7 7.22 5.85 -15.59
CA MET A 7 7.67 4.46 -15.56
C MET A 7 8.46 4.16 -16.83
N ASN A 8 9.77 4.05 -16.69
CA ASN A 8 10.63 3.80 -17.83
C ASN A 8 10.45 2.38 -18.38
N LYS A 9 10.14 2.27 -19.68
CA LYS A 9 9.78 1.00 -20.31
C LYS A 9 10.93 0.00 -20.27
N GLN A 10 12.15 0.44 -20.59
CA GLN A 10 13.33 -0.43 -20.55
C GLN A 10 13.58 -0.96 -19.13
N GLN A 11 13.53 -0.09 -18.12
CA GLN A 11 13.69 -0.52 -16.73
C GLN A 11 12.59 -1.48 -16.27
N CYS A 12 11.35 -1.28 -16.72
CA CYS A 12 10.24 -2.19 -16.41
C CYS A 12 10.47 -3.58 -17.05
N ILE A 13 10.99 -3.64 -18.27
CA ILE A 13 11.32 -4.91 -18.95
C ILE A 13 12.48 -5.62 -18.23
N GLU A 14 13.56 -4.90 -17.92
CA GLU A 14 14.73 -5.45 -17.25
C GLU A 14 14.41 -6.04 -15.86
N ARG A 15 13.35 -5.53 -15.21
CA ARG A 15 12.89 -5.98 -13.90
C ARG A 15 11.69 -6.95 -13.94
N ASP A 16 11.16 -7.27 -15.12
CA ASP A 16 9.95 -8.10 -15.31
C ASP A 16 8.68 -7.52 -14.64
N GLU A 17 8.55 -6.19 -14.66
CA GLU A 17 7.50 -5.45 -13.93
C GLU A 17 6.38 -4.90 -14.83
N VAL A 18 6.54 -5.03 -16.15
CA VAL A 18 5.55 -4.54 -17.15
C VAL A 18 4.14 -5.07 -16.85
N ARG A 19 4.03 -6.36 -16.49
CA ARG A 19 2.74 -6.99 -16.15
C ARG A 19 2.10 -6.40 -14.89
N ASN A 20 2.92 -6.01 -13.92
CA ASN A 20 2.43 -5.41 -12.68
C ASN A 20 1.93 -3.98 -12.94
N VAL A 21 2.64 -3.21 -13.77
CA VAL A 21 2.21 -1.88 -14.23
C VAL A 21 0.88 -1.96 -14.98
N PHE A 22 0.72 -2.90 -15.91
CA PHE A 22 -0.53 -3.05 -16.66
C PHE A 22 -1.69 -3.47 -15.77
N ARG A 23 -1.47 -4.39 -14.83
CA ARG A 23 -2.48 -4.77 -13.85
C ARG A 23 -2.89 -3.60 -12.95
N GLU A 24 -1.93 -2.79 -12.50
CA GLU A 24 -2.20 -1.59 -11.70
C GLU A 24 -3.06 -0.60 -12.50
N LEU A 25 -2.72 -0.37 -13.77
CA LEU A 25 -3.51 0.46 -14.68
C LEU A 25 -4.93 -0.06 -14.86
N GLU A 26 -5.11 -1.35 -15.17
CA GLU A 26 -6.42 -1.98 -15.33
C GLU A 26 -7.30 -1.76 -14.10
N ILE A 27 -6.76 -1.99 -12.90
CA ILE A 27 -7.48 -1.78 -11.64
C ILE A 27 -7.86 -0.31 -11.46
N LEU A 28 -6.90 0.61 -11.66
CA LEU A 28 -7.10 2.04 -11.43
C LEU A 28 -8.06 2.70 -12.42
N GLN A 29 -8.24 2.11 -13.60
CA GLN A 29 -9.24 2.54 -14.59
C GLN A 29 -10.67 2.22 -14.16
N GLU A 30 -10.87 1.12 -13.43
CA GLU A 30 -12.20 0.66 -13.02
C GLU A 30 -12.67 1.25 -11.68
N ILE A 31 -11.74 1.75 -10.87
CA ILE A 31 -12.07 2.29 -9.56
C ILE A 31 -12.24 3.82 -9.55
N GLU A 32 -13.16 4.27 -8.70
CA GLU A 32 -13.33 5.67 -8.32
C GLU A 32 -13.89 5.75 -6.92
N HIS A 33 -13.14 6.37 -6.01
CA HIS A 33 -13.61 6.57 -4.65
C HIS A 33 -12.97 7.81 -4.01
N ILE A 34 -13.75 8.51 -3.21
CA ILE A 34 -13.35 9.78 -2.60
C ILE A 34 -12.15 9.64 -1.65
N PHE A 35 -11.95 8.45 -1.09
CA PHE A 35 -10.85 8.09 -0.18
C PHE A 35 -9.75 7.24 -0.83
N LEU A 36 -9.77 7.11 -2.17
CA LEU A 36 -8.70 6.48 -2.94
C LEU A 36 -8.01 7.53 -3.82
N VAL A 37 -6.78 7.24 -4.22
CA VAL A 37 -6.06 8.01 -5.23
C VAL A 37 -6.60 7.60 -6.60
N ASN A 38 -7.34 8.50 -7.26
CA ASN A 38 -7.99 8.18 -8.53
C ASN A 38 -7.05 8.46 -9.71
N LEU A 39 -7.05 7.55 -10.69
CA LEU A 39 -6.36 7.73 -11.97
C LEU A 39 -7.21 8.61 -12.89
N TRP A 40 -6.65 9.69 -13.40
CA TRP A 40 -7.31 10.60 -14.35
C TRP A 40 -6.93 10.30 -15.79
N TYR A 41 -5.64 10.06 -16.05
CA TYR A 41 -5.13 9.82 -17.39
C TYR A 41 -4.01 8.78 -17.38
N SER A 42 -3.94 7.95 -18.42
CA SER A 42 -2.75 7.14 -18.73
C SER A 42 -2.36 7.34 -20.20
N PHE A 43 -1.06 7.47 -20.44
CA PHE A 43 -0.49 7.59 -21.79
C PHE A 43 0.95 7.10 -21.78
N GLN A 44 1.58 7.03 -22.95
CA GLN A 44 2.97 6.62 -23.10
C GLN A 44 3.63 7.40 -24.24
N ASP A 45 4.94 7.49 -24.21
CA ASP A 45 5.78 7.91 -25.33
C ASP A 45 6.77 6.79 -25.71
N GLU A 46 7.85 7.10 -26.41
CA GLU A 46 8.84 6.10 -26.83
C GLU A 46 9.62 5.49 -25.64
N GLU A 47 9.83 6.24 -24.56
CA GLU A 47 10.71 5.85 -23.46
C GLU A 47 9.94 5.45 -22.19
N ASP A 48 8.81 6.11 -21.92
CA ASP A 48 8.11 6.07 -20.65
C ASP A 48 6.61 5.80 -20.79
N MET A 49 6.04 5.21 -19.75
CA MET A 49 4.60 5.13 -19.48
C MET A 49 4.26 6.12 -18.35
N PHE A 50 3.11 6.77 -18.47
CA PHE A 50 2.68 7.83 -17.57
C PHE A 50 1.32 7.52 -16.95
N MET A 51 1.20 7.81 -15.65
CA MET A 51 -0.06 7.81 -14.92
C MET A 51 -0.26 9.16 -14.25
N VAL A 52 -1.40 9.78 -14.48
CA VAL A 52 -1.79 11.04 -13.86
C VAL A 52 -2.88 10.77 -12.84
N VAL A 53 -2.62 11.10 -11.58
CA VAL A 53 -3.47 10.76 -10.44
C VAL A 53 -3.74 11.97 -9.56
N ASP A 54 -4.64 11.82 -8.57
CA ASP A 54 -4.91 12.85 -7.56
C ASP A 54 -3.63 13.34 -6.86
N LEU A 55 -3.47 14.66 -6.74
CA LEU A 55 -2.37 15.25 -5.98
C LEU A 55 -2.72 15.41 -4.51
N LEU A 56 -2.03 14.66 -3.65
CA LEU A 56 -2.14 14.77 -2.20
C LEU A 56 -0.99 15.63 -1.64
N LEU A 57 -1.29 16.84 -1.18
CA LEU A 57 -0.30 17.82 -0.71
C LEU A 57 0.17 17.60 0.75
N GLY A 58 -0.40 16.62 1.44
CA GLY A 58 -0.20 16.40 2.88
C GLY A 58 1.06 15.60 3.25
N GLY A 59 1.75 15.01 2.26
CA GLY A 59 2.74 13.96 2.50
C GLY A 59 2.09 12.65 2.97
N ASP A 60 2.87 11.59 3.07
CA ASP A 60 2.43 10.29 3.59
C ASP A 60 2.44 10.24 5.14
N LEU A 61 1.79 9.23 5.71
CA LEU A 61 1.69 9.05 7.15
C LEU A 61 3.03 8.65 7.80
N ARG A 62 3.94 7.97 7.10
CA ARG A 62 5.26 7.64 7.63
C ARG A 62 6.08 8.89 7.87
N TYR A 63 6.07 9.83 6.94
CA TYR A 63 6.81 11.07 7.05
C TYR A 63 6.48 11.73 8.39
N HIS A 64 5.20 11.81 8.72
CA HIS A 64 4.72 12.34 10.00
C HIS A 64 5.18 11.50 11.20
N LEU A 65 5.13 10.17 11.11
CA LEU A 65 5.68 9.28 12.13
C LEU A 65 7.19 9.49 12.36
N GLN A 66 7.98 9.65 11.29
CA GLN A 66 9.43 9.91 11.35
C GLN A 66 9.74 11.29 11.94
N GLN A 67 8.84 12.27 11.75
CA GLN A 67 8.92 13.57 12.41
C GLN A 67 8.42 13.52 13.87
N ASN A 68 8.13 12.33 14.41
CA ASN A 68 7.59 12.12 15.75
C ASN A 68 6.26 12.87 16.00
N VAL A 69 5.43 13.01 14.96
CA VAL A 69 4.05 13.52 15.11
C VAL A 69 3.28 12.55 16.00
N GLN A 70 2.63 13.09 17.02
CA GLN A 70 1.72 12.33 17.88
C GLN A 70 0.29 12.50 17.37
N PHE A 71 -0.29 11.42 16.86
CA PHE A 71 -1.68 11.41 16.42
C PHE A 71 -2.61 11.22 17.61
N SER A 72 -3.69 12.01 17.66
CA SER A 72 -4.73 11.84 18.67
C SER A 72 -5.60 10.63 18.34
N GLU A 73 -6.26 10.06 19.35
CA GLU A 73 -7.24 9.00 19.11
C GLU A 73 -8.37 9.43 18.19
N ASP A 74 -8.80 10.69 18.25
CA ASP A 74 -9.85 11.22 17.40
C ASP A 74 -9.39 11.31 15.94
N THR A 75 -8.13 11.68 15.70
CA THR A 75 -7.54 11.68 14.35
C THR A 75 -7.46 10.26 13.79
N VAL A 76 -6.93 9.31 14.57
CA VAL A 76 -6.81 7.91 14.14
C VAL A 76 -8.19 7.28 13.94
N ARG A 77 -9.17 7.65 14.76
CA ARG A 77 -10.57 7.23 14.59
C ARG A 77 -11.10 7.63 13.21
N LEU A 78 -10.87 8.86 12.78
CA LEU A 78 -11.29 9.33 11.46
C LEU A 78 -10.59 8.56 10.33
N TYR A 79 -9.27 8.36 10.43
CA TYR A 79 -8.54 7.55 9.43
C TYR A 79 -9.08 6.12 9.32
N ILE A 80 -9.42 5.47 10.44
CA ILE A 80 -10.06 4.14 10.41
C ILE A 80 -11.40 4.21 9.65
N CYS A 81 -12.20 5.25 9.85
CA CYS A 81 -13.50 5.39 9.18
C CYS A 81 -13.36 5.64 7.67
N GLU A 82 -12.42 6.49 7.26
CA GLU A 82 -12.11 6.75 5.84
C GLU A 82 -11.63 5.48 5.14
N MET A 83 -10.70 4.75 5.77
CA MET A 83 -10.21 3.47 5.28
C MET A 83 -11.33 2.42 5.22
N ALA A 84 -12.22 2.37 6.20
CA ALA A 84 -13.35 1.46 6.20
C ALA A 84 -14.28 1.68 4.99
N LEU A 85 -14.54 2.93 4.62
CA LEU A 85 -15.34 3.26 3.44
C LEU A 85 -14.62 2.84 2.14
N ALA A 86 -13.31 3.11 2.05
CA ALA A 86 -12.52 2.70 0.90
C ALA A 86 -12.46 1.17 0.74
N LEU A 87 -12.27 0.43 1.83
CA LEU A 87 -12.21 -1.04 1.81
C LEU A 87 -13.56 -1.68 1.48
N ASP A 88 -14.67 -1.10 1.96
CA ASP A 88 -16.01 -1.58 1.60
C ASP A 88 -16.28 -1.39 0.11
N TYR A 89 -15.87 -0.25 -0.44
CA TYR A 89 -15.92 0.01 -1.88
C TYR A 89 -15.06 -0.99 -2.68
N LEU A 90 -13.79 -1.18 -2.32
CA LEU A 90 -12.91 -2.14 -3.01
C LEU A 90 -13.46 -3.57 -2.98
N ARG A 91 -14.01 -3.98 -1.84
CA ARG A 91 -14.70 -5.27 -1.72
C ARG A 91 -15.88 -5.39 -2.70
N SER A 92 -16.66 -4.33 -2.88
CA SER A 92 -17.77 -4.30 -3.86
C SER A 92 -17.30 -4.44 -5.30
N GLN A 93 -16.08 -4.01 -5.60
CA GLN A 93 -15.40 -4.19 -6.89
C GLN A 93 -14.61 -5.50 -7.00
N HIS A 94 -14.72 -6.39 -6.00
CA HIS A 94 -13.96 -7.64 -5.91
C HIS A 94 -12.44 -7.47 -5.91
N ILE A 95 -11.94 -6.32 -5.42
CA ILE A 95 -10.53 -6.00 -5.31
C ILE A 95 -10.09 -6.19 -3.85
N ILE A 96 -9.00 -6.95 -3.65
CA ILE A 96 -8.27 -7.01 -2.38
C ILE A 96 -7.08 -6.08 -2.54
N HIS A 97 -6.94 -5.08 -1.66
CA HIS A 97 -5.86 -4.10 -1.79
C HIS A 97 -4.49 -4.74 -1.51
N ARG A 98 -4.41 -5.59 -0.48
CA ARG A 98 -3.21 -6.35 -0.05
C ARG A 98 -2.05 -5.51 0.48
N ASP A 99 -2.19 -4.18 0.54
CA ASP A 99 -1.09 -3.26 0.80
C ASP A 99 -1.52 -1.94 1.47
N VAL A 100 -2.48 -2.05 2.40
CA VAL A 100 -2.93 -0.91 3.21
C VAL A 100 -1.91 -0.65 4.31
N LYS A 101 -1.03 0.35 4.19
CA LYS A 101 -0.08 0.73 5.25
C LYS A 101 0.56 2.10 5.02
N PRO A 102 1.15 2.73 6.05
CA PRO A 102 1.84 4.02 5.92
C PRO A 102 3.11 4.05 5.05
N ASP A 103 3.61 2.89 4.56
CA ASP A 103 4.97 2.76 3.98
C ASP A 103 5.21 1.70 2.91
N ASN A 104 4.40 0.64 2.89
CA ASN A 104 4.59 -0.54 2.04
C ASN A 104 6.05 -1.02 1.86
N ILE A 105 6.65 -1.55 2.96
CA ILE A 105 7.84 -2.40 2.87
C ILE A 105 7.43 -3.87 2.77
N LEU A 106 7.97 -4.51 1.75
CA LEU A 106 7.70 -5.85 1.29
C LEU A 106 7.85 -6.95 2.35
N LEU A 107 6.88 -7.87 2.34
CA LEU A 107 6.70 -9.06 3.20
C LEU A 107 6.44 -8.84 4.67
N ASP A 108 6.75 -7.68 5.21
CA ASP A 108 7.06 -7.59 6.62
C ASP A 108 5.83 -7.57 7.54
N GLU A 109 4.63 -7.58 7.00
CA GLU A 109 3.46 -7.12 7.75
C GLU A 109 2.17 -7.69 7.19
N ARG A 110 2.26 -8.89 6.61
CA ARG A 110 1.11 -9.58 6.06
C ARG A 110 0.23 -10.09 7.20
N ALA A 111 -1.07 -10.15 6.96
CA ALA A 111 -1.99 -10.79 7.90
C ALA A 111 -1.54 -12.25 8.14
N PRO A 112 -1.71 -12.79 9.36
CA PRO A 112 -1.23 -14.12 9.73
C PRO A 112 -1.62 -15.23 8.74
N GLU A 113 -2.83 -15.16 8.18
CA GLU A 113 -3.36 -16.11 7.20
C GLU A 113 -2.54 -16.18 5.89
N ILE A 114 -1.87 -15.08 5.50
CA ILE A 114 -1.01 -15.08 4.31
C ILE A 114 0.21 -15.98 4.55
N PHE A 115 0.81 -15.93 5.74
CA PHE A 115 1.93 -16.80 6.11
C PHE A 115 1.49 -18.26 6.26
N HIS A 116 0.31 -18.51 6.83
CA HIS A 116 -0.25 -19.86 6.91
C HIS A 116 -0.49 -20.48 5.53
N SER A 117 -0.94 -19.68 4.55
CA SER A 117 -1.12 -20.15 3.17
C SER A 117 0.20 -20.60 2.54
N PHE A 118 1.31 -19.88 2.79
CA PHE A 118 2.64 -20.26 2.30
C PHE A 118 3.17 -21.58 2.90
N VAL A 119 2.97 -21.81 4.21
CA VAL A 119 3.52 -22.98 4.91
C VAL A 119 2.69 -24.23 4.66
N ASN A 120 1.37 -24.12 4.77
CA ASN A 120 0.49 -25.29 4.81
C ASN A 120 -0.16 -25.61 3.45
N GLY A 121 0.07 -24.81 2.41
CA GLY A 121 -0.69 -24.90 1.15
C GLY A 121 -2.21 -24.77 1.37
N GLY A 122 -2.60 -24.13 2.48
CA GLY A 122 -3.97 -24.08 2.97
C GLY A 122 -4.84 -23.06 2.24
N THR A 123 -6.10 -22.96 2.69
CA THR A 123 -7.12 -22.01 2.21
C THR A 123 -6.48 -20.64 2.00
N GLY A 124 -6.60 -20.11 0.78
CA GLY A 124 -6.08 -18.78 0.45
C GLY A 124 -6.63 -17.70 1.38
N TYR A 125 -6.06 -16.50 1.28
CA TYR A 125 -6.53 -15.33 2.01
C TYR A 125 -7.64 -14.60 1.21
N SER A 126 -8.43 -13.79 1.91
CA SER A 126 -9.55 -13.01 1.36
C SER A 126 -9.48 -11.56 1.87
N PHE A 127 -10.53 -10.77 1.70
CA PHE A 127 -10.60 -9.33 2.03
C PHE A 127 -10.26 -8.99 3.48
N GLU A 128 -10.27 -9.96 4.40
CA GLU A 128 -10.00 -9.79 5.84
C GLU A 128 -8.56 -9.33 6.12
N VAL A 129 -7.63 -9.54 5.17
CA VAL A 129 -6.22 -9.12 5.29
C VAL A 129 -6.05 -7.60 5.30
N ASP A 130 -6.93 -6.88 4.60
CA ASP A 130 -6.84 -5.41 4.50
C ASP A 130 -7.25 -4.77 5.83
N TRP A 131 -8.24 -5.35 6.51
CA TRP A 131 -8.68 -4.93 7.84
C TRP A 131 -7.65 -5.15 8.94
N TRP A 132 -6.89 -6.25 8.86
CA TRP A 132 -5.72 -6.44 9.74
C TRP A 132 -4.74 -5.28 9.59
N SER A 133 -4.48 -4.89 8.34
CA SER A 133 -3.51 -3.85 8.02
C SER A 133 -3.98 -2.46 8.47
N VAL A 134 -5.28 -2.17 8.42
CA VAL A 134 -5.88 -0.99 9.10
C VAL A 134 -5.61 -1.02 10.61
N GLY A 135 -5.72 -2.20 11.24
CA GLY A 135 -5.39 -2.37 12.66
C GLY A 135 -3.93 -2.07 12.98
N VAL A 136 -3.00 -2.55 12.14
CA VAL A 136 -1.55 -2.29 12.28
C VAL A 136 -1.27 -0.80 12.11
N MET A 137 -1.81 -0.18 11.06
CA MET A 137 -1.70 1.26 10.79
C MET A 137 -2.19 2.09 11.98
N ALA A 138 -3.42 1.85 12.45
CA ALA A 138 -4.00 2.61 13.55
C ALA A 138 -3.18 2.46 14.84
N TYR A 139 -2.70 1.25 15.13
CA TYR A 139 -1.81 1.01 16.27
C TYR A 139 -0.50 1.77 16.16
N GLU A 140 0.12 1.75 14.98
CA GLU A 140 1.39 2.42 14.73
C GLU A 140 1.25 3.95 14.81
N LEU A 141 0.16 4.52 14.30
CA LEU A 141 -0.13 5.96 14.44
C LEU A 141 -0.27 6.41 15.89
N LEU A 142 -0.88 5.58 16.74
CA LEU A 142 -1.06 5.89 18.17
C LEU A 142 0.20 5.66 18.99
N ARG A 143 1.00 4.64 18.65
CA ARG A 143 2.16 4.23 19.46
C ARG A 143 3.49 4.79 18.97
N GLY A 144 3.60 5.07 17.67
CA GLY A 144 4.84 5.40 16.97
C GLY A 144 5.63 4.19 16.47
N TRP A 145 5.20 2.97 16.78
CA TRP A 145 5.83 1.74 16.30
C TRP A 145 4.82 0.59 16.23
N ARG A 146 5.19 -0.46 15.48
CA ARG A 146 4.32 -1.58 15.11
C ARG A 146 3.95 -2.49 16.30
N PRO A 147 2.80 -3.20 16.22
CA PRO A 147 2.38 -4.14 17.28
C PRO A 147 3.23 -5.41 17.33
N TYR A 148 3.84 -5.79 16.21
CA TYR A 148 4.72 -6.94 16.06
C TYR A 148 6.04 -6.48 15.43
N ASP A 149 7.15 -7.04 15.93
CA ASP A 149 8.47 -6.82 15.36
C ASP A 149 8.75 -7.95 14.35
N ILE A 150 8.40 -7.66 13.11
CA ILE A 150 8.59 -8.55 11.97
C ILE A 150 9.66 -7.86 11.12
N HIS A 151 10.57 -8.65 10.56
CA HIS A 151 11.49 -8.23 9.49
C HIS A 151 11.42 -9.21 8.30
N SER A 152 11.73 -8.72 7.10
CA SER A 152 11.81 -9.56 5.88
C SER A 152 12.83 -10.70 5.98
N SER A 153 13.76 -10.64 6.93
CA SER A 153 14.71 -11.72 7.24
C SER A 153 14.15 -12.85 8.12
N ASN A 154 12.97 -12.68 8.72
CA ASN A 154 12.37 -13.69 9.58
C ASN A 154 11.83 -14.87 8.77
N ALA A 155 12.09 -16.09 9.22
CA ALA A 155 11.51 -17.30 8.63
C ALA A 155 9.99 -17.33 8.86
N VAL A 156 9.24 -17.79 7.86
CA VAL A 156 7.77 -17.80 7.89
C VAL A 156 7.23 -18.60 9.08
N GLU A 157 7.87 -19.71 9.43
CA GLU A 157 7.52 -20.54 10.58
C GLU A 157 7.67 -19.77 11.90
N SER A 158 8.70 -18.92 12.00
CA SER A 158 8.91 -18.06 13.18
C SER A 158 7.82 -17.00 13.30
N LEU A 159 7.31 -16.49 12.17
CA LEU A 159 6.21 -15.51 12.15
C LEU A 159 4.88 -16.14 12.56
N VAL A 160 4.60 -17.35 12.09
CA VAL A 160 3.42 -18.12 12.53
C VAL A 160 3.46 -18.37 14.04
N GLN A 161 4.64 -18.73 14.57
CA GLN A 161 4.82 -18.88 16.01
C GLN A 161 4.67 -17.55 16.77
N LEU A 162 5.18 -16.45 16.22
CA LEU A 162 5.05 -15.11 16.79
C LEU A 162 3.57 -14.75 17.00
N PHE A 163 2.73 -14.88 15.96
CA PHE A 163 1.31 -14.57 16.05
C PHE A 163 0.55 -15.47 17.03
N SER A 164 1.04 -16.69 17.26
CA SER A 164 0.43 -17.64 18.20
C SER A 164 0.84 -17.41 19.66
N THR A 165 1.99 -16.76 19.90
CA THR A 165 2.61 -16.68 21.24
C THR A 165 2.68 -15.26 21.80
N VAL A 166 2.84 -14.27 20.93
CA VAL A 166 3.02 -12.86 21.31
C VAL A 166 1.66 -12.17 21.31
N SER A 167 1.29 -11.60 22.45
CA SER A 167 0.12 -10.74 22.57
C SER A 167 0.49 -9.28 22.35
N VAL A 168 -0.33 -8.58 21.56
CA VAL A 168 -0.19 -7.13 21.32
C VAL A 168 -0.30 -6.39 22.65
N GLN A 169 0.67 -5.51 22.90
CA GLN A 169 0.70 -4.67 24.10
C GLN A 169 -0.07 -3.37 23.85
N TYR A 170 -1.01 -3.02 24.72
CA TYR A 170 -1.81 -1.80 24.57
C TYR A 170 -1.43 -0.79 25.64
N VAL A 171 -1.38 0.49 25.29
CA VAL A 171 -0.98 1.54 26.23
C VAL A 171 -2.16 1.82 27.19
N PRO A 172 -1.95 1.83 28.52
CA PRO A 172 -3.04 2.04 29.49
C PRO A 172 -3.74 3.40 29.41
N THR A 173 -3.10 4.39 28.78
CA THR A 173 -3.68 5.73 28.59
C THR A 173 -4.67 5.79 27.44
N TRP A 174 -4.73 4.77 26.58
CA TRP A 174 -5.70 4.73 25.49
C TRP A 174 -7.11 4.46 25.99
N SER A 175 -8.11 4.99 25.29
CA SER A 175 -9.51 4.72 25.63
C SER A 175 -9.82 3.22 25.54
N LYS A 176 -10.74 2.76 26.40
CA LYS A 176 -11.12 1.35 26.43
C LYS A 176 -11.77 0.94 25.11
N GLU A 177 -12.48 1.88 24.50
CA GLU A 177 -13.15 1.76 23.22
C GLU A 177 -12.14 1.58 22.09
N MET A 178 -11.11 2.44 21.99
CA MET A 178 -10.05 2.31 20.98
C MET A 178 -9.30 0.98 21.12
N VAL A 179 -8.93 0.60 22.35
CA VAL A 179 -8.28 -0.69 22.61
C VAL A 179 -9.17 -1.87 22.19
N ALA A 180 -10.48 -1.80 22.44
CA ALA A 180 -11.42 -2.83 22.03
C ALA A 180 -11.52 -2.96 20.50
N LEU A 181 -11.54 -1.83 19.78
CA LEU A 181 -11.53 -1.80 18.31
C LEU A 181 -10.23 -2.39 17.75
N LEU A 182 -9.06 -1.96 18.24
CA LEU A 182 -7.77 -2.48 17.79
C LEU A 182 -7.64 -3.99 18.04
N ARG A 183 -8.15 -4.51 19.15
CA ARG A 183 -8.19 -5.96 19.42
C ARG A 183 -9.01 -6.72 18.37
N LYS A 184 -10.12 -6.15 17.91
CA LYS A 184 -10.97 -6.76 16.88
C LYS A 184 -10.34 -6.72 15.50
N LEU A 185 -9.64 -5.65 15.15
CA LEU A 185 -8.89 -5.54 13.88
C LEU A 185 -7.63 -6.43 13.89
N LEU A 186 -6.90 -6.49 15.01
CA LEU A 186 -5.71 -7.32 15.20
C LEU A 186 -6.03 -8.72 15.74
N THR A 187 -7.22 -9.24 15.44
CA THR A 187 -7.57 -10.63 15.75
C THR A 187 -6.90 -11.56 14.72
N VAL A 188 -6.08 -12.49 15.20
CA VAL A 188 -5.29 -13.39 14.34
C VAL A 188 -6.18 -14.27 13.45
N ASN A 189 -7.27 -14.83 14.00
CA ASN A 189 -8.22 -15.59 13.20
C ASN A 189 -9.11 -14.63 12.36
N PRO A 190 -9.04 -14.67 11.01
CA PRO A 190 -9.83 -13.80 10.14
C PRO A 190 -11.35 -13.96 10.33
N GLU A 191 -11.86 -15.15 10.68
CA GLU A 191 -13.29 -15.39 10.90
C GLU A 191 -13.87 -14.65 12.12
N HIS A 192 -13.00 -14.20 13.03
CA HIS A 192 -13.39 -13.45 14.23
C HIS A 192 -12.94 -11.99 14.19
N ARG A 193 -12.24 -11.61 13.11
CA ARG A 193 -11.75 -10.26 12.86
C ARG A 193 -12.87 -9.40 12.31
N TYR A 194 -12.91 -8.14 12.73
CA TYR A 194 -13.76 -7.17 12.05
C TYR A 194 -13.30 -7.01 10.59
N SER A 195 -14.23 -7.19 9.66
CA SER A 195 -13.90 -7.32 8.24
C SER A 195 -14.95 -6.70 7.31
N SER A 196 -15.83 -5.87 7.85
CA SER A 196 -16.89 -5.19 7.11
C SER A 196 -17.17 -3.79 7.64
N LEU A 197 -17.77 -2.94 6.80
CA LEU A 197 -18.27 -1.63 7.22
C LEU A 197 -19.35 -1.76 8.32
N GLN A 198 -20.12 -2.85 8.32
CA GLN A 198 -21.11 -3.12 9.36
C GLN A 198 -20.45 -3.32 10.74
N ASP A 199 -19.33 -4.04 10.79
CA ASP A 199 -18.57 -4.21 12.03
C ASP A 199 -18.05 -2.87 12.56
N MET A 200 -17.54 -2.01 11.65
CA MET A 200 -17.08 -0.66 11.99
C MET A 200 -18.22 0.20 12.55
N ARG A 201 -19.38 0.21 11.89
CA ARG A 201 -20.56 0.97 12.35
C ARG A 201 -21.07 0.51 13.72
N ALA A 202 -20.90 -0.78 14.06
CA ALA A 202 -21.29 -1.34 15.35
C ALA A 202 -20.24 -1.12 16.47
N ALA A 203 -19.03 -0.68 16.12
CA ALA A 203 -17.94 -0.54 17.09
C ALA A 203 -18.19 0.66 18.03
N PRO A 204 -18.15 0.48 19.36
CA PRO A 204 -18.33 1.58 20.32
C PRO A 204 -17.33 2.73 20.15
N ALA A 205 -16.11 2.42 19.68
CA ALA A 205 -15.08 3.42 19.40
C ALA A 205 -15.45 4.38 18.27
N LEU A 206 -16.36 3.97 17.38
CA LEU A 206 -16.82 4.74 16.22
C LEU A 206 -18.26 5.26 16.43
N ALA A 207 -18.77 5.21 17.66
CA ALA A 207 -20.09 5.75 17.99
C ALA A 207 -20.12 7.27 17.74
N GLY A 208 -21.20 7.74 17.11
CA GLY A 208 -21.39 9.16 16.79
C GLY A 208 -20.69 9.65 15.52
N VAL A 209 -19.97 8.78 14.80
CA VAL A 209 -19.44 9.11 13.47
C VAL A 209 -20.59 9.32 12.49
N LEU A 210 -20.61 10.48 11.82
CA LEU A 210 -21.55 10.80 10.76
C LEU A 210 -21.02 10.23 9.44
N TRP A 211 -21.32 8.95 9.18
CA TRP A 211 -20.78 8.22 8.02
C TRP A 211 -21.16 8.84 6.67
N ASP A 212 -22.36 9.39 6.55
CA ASP A 212 -22.82 10.05 5.32
C ASP A 212 -22.01 11.33 5.06
N ASP A 213 -21.85 12.17 6.07
CA ASP A 213 -21.02 13.38 5.98
C ASP A 213 -19.55 13.05 5.71
N LEU A 214 -19.03 11.97 6.29
CA LEU A 214 -17.69 11.49 6.00
C LEU A 214 -17.57 11.08 4.54
N SER A 215 -18.51 10.27 4.01
CA SER A 215 -18.50 9.84 2.61
C SER A 215 -18.57 10.99 1.60
N GLU A 216 -19.07 12.15 2.02
CA GLU A 216 -19.14 13.37 1.22
C GLU A 216 -18.00 14.37 1.53
N LYS A 217 -16.99 13.97 2.32
CA LYS A 217 -15.88 14.83 2.79
C LYS A 217 -16.34 16.14 3.46
N LYS A 218 -17.47 16.11 4.18
CA LYS A 218 -17.97 17.24 4.97
C LYS A 218 -17.37 17.31 6.37
N VAL A 219 -16.72 16.23 6.82
CA VAL A 219 -16.05 16.17 8.12
C VAL A 219 -14.66 16.78 8.01
N GLU A 220 -14.35 17.72 8.91
CA GLU A 220 -13.02 18.34 8.97
C GLU A 220 -11.95 17.32 9.37
N PRO A 221 -10.77 17.33 8.72
CA PRO A 221 -9.70 16.39 9.03
C PRO A 221 -9.14 16.62 10.44
N GLY A 222 -8.94 15.53 11.19
CA GLY A 222 -8.40 15.58 12.54
C GLY A 222 -6.90 15.94 12.62
N PHE A 223 -6.22 16.05 11.47
CA PHE A 223 -4.84 16.49 11.35
C PHE A 223 -4.63 17.20 10.01
N VAL A 224 -4.04 18.39 10.06
CA VAL A 224 -3.70 19.18 8.87
C VAL A 224 -2.18 19.40 8.87
N PRO A 225 -1.46 18.78 7.91
CA PRO A 225 -0.03 19.01 7.73
C PRO A 225 0.30 20.50 7.54
N ASN A 226 1.48 20.93 8.00
CA ASN A 226 1.91 22.32 7.84
C ASN A 226 2.06 22.68 6.35
N LYS A 227 1.24 23.63 5.87
CA LYS A 227 1.15 24.08 4.46
C LYS A 227 2.43 24.79 3.91
N GLY A 228 3.52 24.84 4.68
CA GLY A 228 4.68 25.68 4.40
C GLY A 228 5.78 25.05 3.55
N ARG A 229 5.73 23.73 3.34
CA ARG A 229 6.62 23.02 2.42
C ARG A 229 5.78 22.01 1.67
N LEU A 230 5.95 21.95 0.34
CA LEU A 230 5.67 20.73 -0.38
C LEU A 230 6.54 19.66 0.30
N HIS A 231 5.93 18.84 1.17
CA HIS A 231 6.56 17.66 1.74
C HIS A 231 6.54 16.53 0.68
N CYS A 232 6.83 16.93 -0.56
CA CYS A 232 7.00 16.07 -1.71
C CYS A 232 8.45 15.63 -1.68
N ASP A 233 8.70 14.43 -1.17
CA ASP A 233 9.75 13.65 -1.80
C ASP A 233 9.12 13.09 -3.08
N PRO A 234 9.63 13.38 -4.29
CA PRO A 234 9.17 12.78 -5.56
C PRO A 234 9.49 11.29 -5.67
N THR A 235 9.78 10.64 -4.55
CA THR A 235 10.24 9.26 -4.47
C THR A 235 9.58 8.63 -3.25
N PHE A 236 8.90 7.49 -3.48
CA PHE A 236 8.14 6.64 -2.54
C PHE A 236 6.72 7.14 -2.27
N GLU A 237 5.73 6.80 -3.09
CA GLU A 237 5.02 5.50 -3.01
C GLU A 237 4.86 4.76 -4.36
N LEU A 238 5.81 4.95 -5.30
CA LEU A 238 5.69 4.34 -6.64
C LEU A 238 7.00 3.75 -7.21
N GLU A 239 8.08 3.72 -6.42
CA GLU A 239 9.32 2.98 -6.77
C GLU A 239 9.32 1.53 -6.27
N GLU A 240 8.54 1.15 -5.25
CA GLU A 240 8.51 -0.22 -4.70
C GLU A 240 7.39 -1.12 -5.25
N MET A 241 6.71 -0.70 -6.32
CA MET A 241 5.98 -1.64 -7.18
C MET A 241 6.85 -2.15 -8.35
N ILE A 242 8.09 -1.65 -8.50
CA ILE A 242 9.01 -2.00 -9.60
C ILE A 242 10.42 -2.36 -9.08
N LEU A 243 10.61 -2.68 -7.79
CA LEU A 243 11.96 -3.03 -7.27
C LEU A 243 12.08 -4.31 -6.44
N GLU A 244 11.00 -4.94 -5.97
CA GLU A 244 11.14 -6.17 -5.20
C GLU A 244 10.05 -7.20 -5.54
N SER A 245 10.17 -7.86 -6.69
CA SER A 245 9.42 -9.08 -6.97
C SER A 245 10.03 -10.35 -6.33
N ARG A 246 11.18 -10.27 -5.60
CA ARG A 246 11.74 -11.38 -4.78
C ARG A 246 12.59 -10.92 -3.57
N PRO A 247 12.28 -11.36 -2.33
CA PRO A 247 12.99 -10.95 -1.13
C PRO A 247 14.13 -11.89 -0.80
N LEU A 248 15.23 -11.84 -1.54
CA LEU A 248 16.44 -12.52 -1.09
C LEU A 248 17.67 -11.77 -1.57
N HIS A 249 18.39 -11.22 -0.58
CA HIS A 249 19.79 -10.80 -0.58
C HIS A 249 20.14 -9.30 -0.72
N LYS A 250 20.33 -8.70 0.46
CA LYS A 250 21.45 -7.84 0.89
C LYS A 250 21.89 -6.70 -0.04
N LYS A 251 21.57 -5.47 0.42
CA LYS A 251 22.32 -4.21 0.21
C LYS A 251 23.82 -4.42 -0.07
N LYS A 252 24.28 -3.97 -1.23
CA LYS A 252 25.66 -3.48 -1.42
C LYS A 252 25.65 -2.07 -2.00
N LYS A 253 25.70 -1.12 -1.06
CA LYS A 253 26.54 0.08 -1.05
C LYS A 253 27.05 0.59 -2.41
N ARG A 254 26.60 1.78 -2.80
CA ARG A 254 27.21 2.69 -3.80
C ARG A 254 28.73 2.54 -3.85
N LEU A 255 29.30 2.30 -5.04
CA LEU A 255 30.64 2.73 -5.45
C LEU A 255 30.86 2.58 -6.97
N ALA A 256 31.15 3.74 -7.61
CA ALA A 256 32.06 3.99 -8.73
C ALA A 256 31.89 3.31 -10.12
N LYS A 257 31.48 4.16 -11.08
CA LYS A 257 32.17 4.53 -12.34
C LYS A 257 33.22 3.56 -12.92
N ASN A 258 32.96 3.18 -14.18
CA ASN A 258 33.85 2.64 -15.24
C ASN A 258 34.38 1.21 -15.15
N LYS A 259 33.94 0.37 -16.10
CA LYS A 259 34.88 -0.31 -17.03
C LYS A 259 34.20 -0.76 -18.33
N SER A 260 34.72 -0.21 -19.43
CA SER A 260 34.45 -0.57 -20.83
C SER A 260 35.21 -1.84 -21.26
N ARG A 261 34.72 -2.47 -22.35
CA ARG A 261 35.29 -3.57 -23.17
C ARG A 261 35.11 -4.95 -22.52
N ASP A 262 34.25 -5.84 -23.02
CA ASP A 262 34.27 -6.52 -24.33
C ASP A 262 32.95 -7.31 -24.48
N ASN A 263 32.30 -7.34 -25.66
CA ASN A 263 31.39 -8.40 -26.19
C ASN A 263 30.51 -7.88 -27.34
N SER A 264 31.08 -7.81 -28.55
CA SER A 264 30.41 -7.34 -29.77
C SER A 264 29.74 -8.46 -30.59
N ARG A 265 29.36 -9.59 -29.97
CA ARG A 265 28.69 -10.70 -30.67
C ARG A 265 27.40 -11.23 -30.02
N ASP A 266 27.14 -10.92 -28.75
CA ASP A 266 25.85 -11.22 -28.07
C ASP A 266 24.88 -10.03 -28.01
N SER A 267 25.33 -8.83 -28.42
CA SER A 267 24.57 -7.58 -28.29
C SER A 267 23.44 -7.41 -29.29
N SER A 268 23.48 -8.10 -30.43
CA SER A 268 22.43 -7.98 -31.46
C SER A 268 21.15 -8.70 -31.05
N GLN A 269 21.25 -9.94 -30.52
CA GLN A 269 20.08 -10.71 -30.09
C GLN A 269 19.40 -10.11 -28.86
N SER A 270 20.17 -9.53 -27.94
CA SER A 270 19.61 -8.85 -26.76
C SER A 270 18.88 -7.55 -27.13
N ASN A 271 19.39 -6.81 -28.12
CA ASN A 271 18.74 -5.58 -28.59
C ASN A 271 17.46 -5.87 -29.38
N ASP A 272 17.45 -6.93 -30.20
CA ASP A 272 16.25 -7.33 -30.94
C ASP A 272 15.11 -7.74 -29.98
N TYR A 273 15.42 -8.54 -28.94
CA TYR A 273 14.43 -8.91 -27.91
C TYR A 273 13.90 -7.70 -27.13
N LEU A 274 14.79 -6.77 -26.76
CA LEU A 274 14.38 -5.56 -26.05
C LEU A 274 13.44 -4.72 -26.92
N GLN A 275 13.74 -4.57 -28.21
CA GLN A 275 12.89 -3.84 -29.14
C GLN A 275 11.51 -4.51 -29.30
N ASP A 276 11.47 -5.84 -29.46
CA ASP A 276 10.20 -6.58 -29.54
C ASP A 276 9.33 -6.36 -28.29
N CYS A 277 9.95 -6.30 -27.10
CA CYS A 277 9.24 -6.01 -25.85
C CYS A 277 8.74 -4.57 -25.78
N LEU A 278 9.53 -3.59 -26.23
CA LEU A 278 9.11 -2.19 -26.28
C LEU A 278 7.93 -2.00 -27.25
N ASP A 279 7.98 -2.66 -28.41
CA ASP A 279 6.91 -2.63 -29.41
C ASP A 279 5.63 -3.29 -28.87
N ALA A 280 5.76 -4.39 -28.12
CA ALA A 280 4.63 -5.02 -27.44
C ALA A 280 3.99 -4.08 -26.40
N ILE A 281 4.79 -3.40 -25.56
CA ILE A 281 4.27 -2.38 -24.63
C ILE A 281 3.53 -1.29 -25.40
N GLN A 282 4.13 -0.82 -26.50
CA GLN A 282 3.52 0.25 -27.31
C GLN A 282 2.15 -0.16 -27.86
N GLN A 283 2.00 -1.42 -28.27
CA GLN A 283 0.75 -1.95 -28.83
C GLN A 283 -0.31 -2.25 -27.75
N ASP A 284 0.11 -2.82 -26.62
CA ASP A 284 -0.80 -3.34 -25.60
C ASP A 284 -1.24 -2.28 -24.57
N PHE A 285 -0.51 -1.18 -24.45
CA PHE A 285 -0.86 -0.12 -23.50
C PHE A 285 -2.18 0.57 -23.87
N VAL A 286 -3.12 0.56 -22.93
CA VAL A 286 -4.41 1.22 -23.07
C VAL A 286 -4.33 2.65 -22.56
N ILE A 287 -4.56 3.61 -23.46
CA ILE A 287 -4.70 5.03 -23.12
C ILE A 287 -6.04 5.22 -22.40
N PHE A 288 -5.99 5.80 -21.21
CA PHE A 288 -7.15 6.13 -20.40
C PHE A 288 -7.32 7.63 -20.24
N ASN A 289 -8.58 8.08 -20.24
CA ASN A 289 -8.94 9.45 -19.95
C ASN A 289 -10.31 9.45 -19.26
N ARG A 290 -10.35 9.81 -17.97
CA ARG A 290 -11.56 9.81 -17.15
C ARG A 290 -12.57 10.89 -17.53
N GLU A 291 -12.15 11.95 -18.22
CA GLU A 291 -13.04 13.04 -18.62
C GLU A 291 -13.79 12.77 -19.92
N LYS A 292 -13.44 11.70 -20.65
CA LYS A 292 -14.10 11.29 -21.90
C LYS A 292 -15.19 10.26 -21.63
#